data_AF-A0A182Q8D1-F1
#
_entry.id   AF-A0A182Q8D1-F1
#
_cell.length_a   1.000
_cell.length_b   1.000
_cell.length_c   1.000
_cell.angle_alpha   90.00
_cell.angle_beta   90.00
_cell.angle_gamma   90.00
#
_symmetry.space_group_name_H-M   'P 1'
#
loop_
_entity.id
_entity.type
_entity.pdbx_description
1 polymer ?
#
loop_
_entity_poly.entity_id
_entity_poly.type
_entity_poly.pdbx_seq_one_letter_code
_entity_poly.pdbx_strand_id
1 'polypeptide(L)'
;MRTLLVSVALFAVARGEYVVRSFADATRYRDECVQQHAVRGSSLIDYMRQVALHTDDVDSRWCVVRCILQKSDLLVDRGADEPQLHEPNVHAQMQHSNAIVEDPEDIRSETDRCLREWDADGGGGGGCRRAYNFFACIQSTEYDLF
;
A
#
# COMPACT_ATOMS: atom_id res chain seq x y z
N MET A 1 56.87 -11.24 5.24
CA MET A 1 55.53 -11.75 4.86
C MET A 1 54.51 -10.76 5.39
N ARG A 2 53.68 -10.16 4.52
CA ARG A 2 52.70 -9.12 4.84
C ARG A 2 51.37 -9.80 5.19
N THR A 3 50.87 -9.63 6.41
CA THR A 3 49.53 -10.05 6.82
C THR A 3 48.53 -8.96 6.45
N LEU A 4 47.69 -9.23 5.45
CA LEU A 4 46.55 -8.38 5.08
C LEU A 4 45.40 -8.70 6.04
N LEU A 5 45.12 -7.78 6.97
CA LEU A 5 43.88 -7.76 7.74
C LEU A 5 42.77 -7.29 6.81
N VAL A 6 41.94 -8.23 6.37
CA VAL A 6 40.70 -7.94 5.64
C VAL A 6 39.66 -7.49 6.67
N SER A 7 39.40 -6.18 6.72
CA SER A 7 38.34 -5.60 7.53
C SER A 7 36.99 -5.95 6.92
N VAL A 8 36.29 -6.91 7.53
CA VAL A 8 34.89 -7.21 7.20
C VAL A 8 34.04 -6.06 7.77
N ALA A 9 33.62 -5.15 6.90
CA ALA A 9 32.64 -4.13 7.24
C ALA A 9 31.28 -4.80 7.44
N LEU A 10 30.83 -4.91 8.70
CA LEU A 10 29.45 -5.25 9.02
C LEU A 10 28.57 -4.05 8.62
N PHE A 11 27.86 -4.17 7.50
CA PHE A 11 26.73 -3.29 7.21
C PHE A 11 25.58 -3.70 8.13
N ALA A 12 25.45 -3.01 9.26
CA ALA A 12 24.24 -3.04 10.05
C ALA A 12 23.13 -2.35 9.24
N VAL A 13 22.25 -3.15 8.63
CA VAL A 13 21.00 -2.64 8.03
C VAL A 13 20.14 -2.13 9.19
N ALA A 14 20.13 -0.83 9.42
CA ALA A 14 19.16 -0.20 10.31
C ALA A 14 17.77 -0.43 9.70
N ARG A 15 17.00 -1.37 10.26
CA ARG A 15 15.57 -1.48 9.97
C ARG A 15 14.91 -0.29 10.66
N GLY A 16 14.63 0.76 9.88
CA GLY A 16 13.89 1.93 10.37
C GLY A 16 12.50 1.50 10.86
N GLU A 17 12.05 2.12 11.95
CA GLU A 17 10.68 1.96 12.45
C GLU A 17 9.68 2.51 11.42
N TYR A 18 8.55 1.82 11.24
CA TYR A 18 7.52 2.26 10.30
C TYR A 18 6.91 3.59 10.76
N VAL A 19 6.79 4.54 9.82
CA VAL A 19 6.18 5.85 10.06
C VAL A 19 4.86 5.90 9.31
N VAL A 20 3.77 6.00 10.08
CA VAL A 20 2.40 6.14 9.56
C VAL A 20 2.33 7.33 8.60
N ARG A 21 1.61 7.15 7.50
CA ARG A 21 1.37 8.18 6.48
C ARG A 21 0.07 8.91 6.76
N SER A 22 0.12 10.23 6.68
CA SER A 22 -1.08 11.07 6.80
C SER A 22 -1.87 11.11 5.49
N PHE A 23 -3.13 11.56 5.56
CA PHE A 23 -3.90 11.94 4.37
C PHE A 23 -3.14 12.91 3.42
N ALA A 24 -2.35 13.83 3.98
CA ALA A 24 -1.53 14.76 3.20
C ALA A 24 -0.40 14.03 2.44
N ASP A 25 0.22 13.02 3.06
CA ASP A 25 1.19 12.16 2.39
C ASP A 25 0.54 11.36 1.27
N ALA A 26 -0.62 10.75 1.52
CA ALA A 26 -1.36 9.99 0.52
C ALA A 26 -1.76 10.87 -0.68
N THR A 27 -2.16 12.12 -0.44
CA THR A 27 -2.48 13.10 -1.50
C THR A 27 -1.24 13.41 -2.35
N ARG A 28 -0.10 13.67 -1.71
CA ARG A 28 1.17 13.89 -2.42
C ARG A 28 1.59 12.67 -3.25
N TYR A 29 1.52 11.47 -2.67
CA TYR A 29 1.86 10.24 -3.37
C TYR A 29 0.95 10.00 -4.57
N ARG A 30 -0.34 10.28 -4.42
CA ARG A 30 -1.29 10.21 -5.52
C ARG A 30 -0.89 11.13 -6.66
N ASP A 31 -0.53 12.38 -6.39
CA ASP A 31 -0.09 13.34 -7.42
C ASP A 31 1.17 12.86 -8.16
N GLU A 32 2.16 12.36 -7.42
CA GLU A 32 3.36 11.75 -7.99
C GLU A 32 3.03 10.52 -8.87
N CYS A 33 2.15 9.64 -8.38
CA CYS A 33 1.78 8.41 -9.07
C CYS A 33 0.91 8.64 -10.32
N VAL A 34 -0.03 9.59 -10.29
CA VAL A 34 -0.82 9.92 -11.50
C VAL A 34 0.04 10.57 -12.57
N GLN A 35 1.05 11.36 -12.17
CA GLN A 35 2.03 11.91 -13.11
C GLN A 35 2.86 10.78 -13.73
N GLN A 36 3.35 9.84 -12.92
CA GLN A 36 4.12 8.68 -13.39
C GLN A 36 3.31 7.79 -14.35
N HIS A 37 2.02 7.60 -14.10
CA HIS A 37 1.13 6.78 -14.92
C HIS A 37 0.34 7.56 -15.98
N ALA A 38 0.65 8.86 -16.17
CA ALA A 38 0.00 9.76 -17.12
C ALA A 38 -1.55 9.78 -17.04
N VAL A 39 -2.10 9.62 -15.83
CA VAL A 39 -3.55 9.69 -15.56
C VAL A 39 -3.96 11.14 -15.33
N ARG A 40 -5.11 11.57 -15.89
CA ARG A 40 -5.61 12.94 -15.70
C ARG A 40 -6.00 13.21 -14.23
N GLY A 41 -5.65 14.40 -13.73
CA GLY A 41 -5.76 14.80 -12.32
C GLY A 41 -7.19 15.01 -11.82
N SER A 42 -7.73 14.01 -11.11
CA SER A 42 -8.82 14.14 -10.12
C SER A 42 -8.26 14.49 -8.72
N SER A 43 -9.10 14.78 -7.71
CA SER A 43 -8.63 14.79 -6.31
C SER A 43 -8.34 13.36 -5.83
N LEU A 44 -7.65 13.15 -4.69
CA LEU A 44 -7.46 11.79 -4.14
C LEU A 44 -8.81 11.10 -3.88
N ILE A 45 -9.76 11.80 -3.27
CA ILE A 45 -11.10 11.26 -2.98
C ILE A 45 -11.86 10.92 -4.28
N ASP A 46 -11.86 11.84 -5.26
CA ASP A 46 -12.52 11.58 -6.54
C ASP A 46 -11.83 10.46 -7.31
N TYR A 47 -10.52 10.36 -7.20
CA TYR A 47 -9.74 9.27 -7.77
C TYR A 47 -10.13 7.93 -7.15
N MET A 48 -10.14 7.83 -5.82
CA MET A 48 -10.50 6.60 -5.11
C MET A 48 -11.94 6.19 -5.40
N ARG A 49 -12.89 7.14 -5.46
CA ARG A 49 -14.28 6.89 -5.86
C ARG A 49 -14.40 6.39 -7.31
N GLN A 50 -13.73 7.04 -8.25
CA GLN A 50 -13.73 6.62 -9.67
C GLN A 50 -13.16 5.21 -9.85
N VAL A 51 -12.14 4.88 -9.07
CA VAL A 51 -11.50 3.58 -9.08
C VAL A 51 -12.42 2.52 -8.45
N ALA A 52 -13.11 2.84 -7.35
CA ALA A 52 -14.10 1.97 -6.69
C ALA A 52 -15.34 1.65 -7.55
N LEU A 53 -15.77 2.57 -8.43
CA LEU A 53 -16.98 2.41 -9.25
C LEU A 53 -16.78 1.57 -10.53
N HIS A 54 -15.59 0.99 -10.74
CA HIS A 54 -15.28 0.11 -11.89
C HIS A 54 -15.67 0.66 -13.27
N THR A 55 -15.69 1.98 -13.47
CA THR A 55 -16.37 2.53 -14.66
C THR A 55 -15.62 2.30 -15.96
N ASP A 56 -14.30 2.07 -15.96
CA ASP A 56 -13.58 1.64 -17.17
C ASP A 56 -12.29 0.87 -16.83
N ASP A 57 -12.03 -0.17 -17.63
CA ASP A 57 -10.92 -1.13 -17.53
C ASP A 57 -9.57 -0.49 -17.89
N VAL A 58 -9.06 0.37 -17.01
CA VAL A 58 -7.79 1.07 -17.22
C VAL A 58 -6.80 0.57 -16.19
N ASP A 59 -6.01 -0.45 -16.54
CA ASP A 59 -4.89 -0.98 -15.76
C ASP A 59 -4.02 0.13 -15.14
N SER A 60 -3.86 1.25 -15.86
CA SER A 60 -3.10 2.41 -15.39
C SER A 60 -3.65 3.01 -14.09
N ARG A 61 -4.96 2.95 -13.85
CA ARG A 61 -5.57 3.46 -12.62
C ARG A 61 -5.28 2.56 -11.41
N TRP A 62 -5.38 1.25 -11.58
CA TRP A 62 -5.01 0.32 -10.52
C TRP A 62 -3.52 0.45 -10.17
N CYS A 63 -2.66 0.76 -11.15
CA CYS A 63 -1.25 0.96 -10.90
C CYS A 63 -0.92 2.22 -10.10
N VAL A 64 -1.74 3.28 -10.16
CA VAL A 64 -1.60 4.42 -9.24
C VAL A 64 -1.86 3.98 -7.80
N VAL A 65 -2.87 3.12 -7.56
CA VAL A 65 -3.13 2.58 -6.21
C VAL A 65 -1.94 1.75 -5.73
N ARG A 66 -1.41 0.85 -6.57
CA ARG A 66 -0.16 0.12 -6.29
C ARG A 66 0.97 1.07 -5.91
N CYS A 67 1.20 2.12 -6.70
CA CYS A 67 2.24 3.10 -6.48
C CYS A 67 2.08 3.86 -5.15
N ILE A 68 0.84 4.22 -4.77
CA ILE A 68 0.56 4.85 -3.46
C ILE A 68 0.90 3.87 -2.33
N LEU A 69 0.47 2.62 -2.41
CA LEU A 69 0.78 1.61 -1.38
C LEU A 69 2.29 1.35 -1.25
N GLN A 70 3.04 1.40 -2.35
CA GLN A 70 4.50 1.28 -2.36
C GLN A 70 5.17 2.48 -1.69
N LYS A 71 4.77 3.71 -2.04
CA LYS A 71 5.31 4.93 -1.42
C LYS A 71 4.97 5.04 0.06
N SER A 72 3.88 4.41 0.48
CA SER A 72 3.48 4.32 1.88
C SER A 72 4.16 3.18 2.65
N ASP A 73 5.07 2.42 2.03
CA ASP A 73 5.70 1.23 2.63
C ASP A 73 4.70 0.15 3.08
N LEU A 74 3.50 0.14 2.51
CA LEU A 74 2.44 -0.84 2.78
C LEU A 74 2.52 -2.03 1.83
N LEU A 75 3.16 -1.85 0.69
CA LEU A 75 3.35 -2.86 -0.34
C LEU A 75 4.81 -2.86 -0.78
N VAL A 76 5.43 -4.03 -0.74
CA VAL A 76 6.82 -4.26 -1.17
C VAL A 76 6.81 -5.11 -2.44
N ASP A 77 7.67 -4.76 -3.40
CA ASP A 77 7.89 -5.61 -4.57
C ASP A 77 8.96 -6.65 -4.21
N ARG A 78 8.58 -7.93 -4.15
CA ARG A 78 9.55 -9.04 -4.12
C ARG A 78 9.86 -9.49 -5.54
N GLY A 79 10.50 -8.62 -6.31
CA GLY A 79 10.83 -8.87 -7.72
C GLY A 79 9.83 -8.27 -8.70
N ALA A 80 9.97 -8.61 -9.99
CA ALA A 80 9.33 -7.87 -11.09
C ALA A 80 7.79 -7.83 -11.00
N ASP A 81 7.13 -8.88 -10.49
CA ASP A 81 5.66 -9.01 -10.56
C ASP A 81 5.00 -9.62 -9.32
N GLU A 82 5.72 -9.74 -8.20
CA GLU A 82 5.17 -10.28 -6.95
C GLU A 82 5.10 -9.17 -5.88
N PRO A 83 4.11 -8.26 -5.98
CA PRO A 83 3.84 -7.36 -4.88
C PRO A 83 3.40 -8.18 -3.66
N GLN A 84 3.82 -7.75 -2.48
CA GLN A 84 3.40 -8.32 -1.20
C GLN A 84 3.05 -7.19 -0.24
N LEU A 85 1.92 -7.31 0.45
CA LEU A 85 1.56 -6.37 1.51
C LEU A 85 2.48 -6.57 2.72
N HIS A 86 2.91 -5.46 3.32
CA HIS A 86 3.66 -5.46 4.56
C HIS A 86 2.66 -5.40 5.73
N GLU A 87 2.10 -6.55 6.11
CA GLU A 87 1.01 -6.66 7.09
C GLU A 87 1.23 -5.85 8.37
N PRO A 88 2.41 -5.84 9.04
CA PRO A 88 2.62 -5.01 10.22
C PRO A 88 2.43 -3.50 9.97
N ASN A 89 2.81 -3.03 8.78
CA ASN A 89 2.68 -1.62 8.42
C ASN A 89 1.22 -1.28 8.10
N VAL A 90 0.51 -2.21 7.44
CA VAL A 90 -0.93 -2.09 7.17
C VAL A 90 -1.70 -1.98 8.48
N HIS A 91 -1.45 -2.86 9.45
CA HIS A 91 -2.11 -2.76 10.76
C HIS A 91 -1.78 -1.45 11.48
N ALA A 92 -0.51 -1.04 11.51
CA ALA A 92 -0.11 0.21 12.13
C ALA A 92 -0.80 1.42 11.47
N GLN A 93 -0.91 1.41 10.13
CA GLN A 93 -1.58 2.45 9.36
C GLN A 93 -3.08 2.50 9.64
N MET A 94 -3.76 1.35 9.60
CA MET A 94 -5.20 1.22 9.86
C MET A 94 -5.55 1.66 11.28
N GLN A 95 -4.76 1.20 12.27
CA GLN A 95 -4.96 1.57 13.66
C GLN A 95 -4.83 3.08 13.87
N HIS A 96 -3.86 3.73 13.24
CA HIS A 96 -3.66 5.16 13.39
C HIS A 96 -4.76 5.98 12.72
N SER A 97 -5.10 5.63 11.48
CA SER A 97 -6.06 6.40 10.65
C SER A 97 -7.47 6.39 11.26
N ASN A 98 -7.79 5.34 12.02
CA ASN A 98 -9.13 5.14 12.62
C ASN A 98 -9.13 5.27 14.15
N ALA A 99 -8.02 5.74 14.75
CA ALA A 99 -7.81 5.76 16.21
C ALA A 99 -8.83 6.58 17.01
N ILE A 100 -9.60 7.46 16.36
CA ILE A 100 -10.49 8.42 17.01
C ILE A 100 -11.90 7.83 17.20
N VAL A 101 -12.27 6.78 16.45
CA VAL A 101 -13.69 6.43 16.26
C VAL A 101 -14.03 5.02 16.73
N GLU A 102 -13.11 4.04 16.67
CA GLU A 102 -13.51 2.62 16.65
C GLU A 102 -12.66 1.69 17.53
N ASP A 103 -13.18 0.48 17.82
CA ASP A 103 -12.50 -0.55 18.61
C ASP A 103 -11.26 -1.09 17.85
N PRO A 104 -10.05 -1.08 18.48
CA PRO A 104 -8.85 -1.66 17.89
C PRO A 104 -8.98 -3.12 17.43
N GLU A 105 -9.80 -3.93 18.10
CA GLU A 105 -10.04 -5.32 17.71
C GLU A 105 -10.88 -5.43 16.43
N ASP A 106 -11.87 -4.57 16.26
CA ASP A 106 -12.71 -4.53 15.06
C ASP A 106 -11.91 -4.05 13.83
N ILE A 107 -11.12 -2.98 14.00
CA ILE A 107 -10.18 -2.50 12.96
C ILE A 107 -9.25 -3.63 12.53
N ARG A 108 -8.69 -4.37 13.50
CA ARG A 108 -7.79 -5.49 13.21
C ARG A 108 -8.50 -6.62 12.48
N SER A 109 -9.70 -7.00 12.91
CA SER A 109 -10.50 -8.07 12.30
C SER A 109 -10.82 -7.77 10.83
N GLU A 110 -11.27 -6.56 10.52
CA GLU A 110 -11.58 -6.14 9.15
C GLU A 110 -10.31 -6.01 8.30
N THR A 111 -9.22 -5.50 8.88
CA THR A 111 -7.91 -5.49 8.21
C THR A 111 -7.47 -6.90 7.84
N ASP A 112 -7.57 -7.85 8.78
CA ASP A 112 -7.22 -9.25 8.57
C ASP A 112 -8.10 -9.90 7.49
N ARG A 113 -9.39 -9.53 7.40
CA ARG A 113 -10.28 -9.99 6.33
C ARG A 113 -9.76 -9.55 4.96
N CYS A 114 -9.43 -8.28 4.80
CA CYS A 114 -8.92 -7.75 3.54
C CYS A 114 -7.53 -8.30 3.15
N LEU A 115 -6.67 -8.58 4.13
CA LEU A 115 -5.39 -9.27 3.90
C LEU A 115 -5.58 -10.70 3.39
N ARG A 116 -6.55 -11.45 3.93
CA ARG A 116 -6.90 -12.79 3.44
C ARG A 116 -7.47 -12.77 2.03
N GLU A 117 -8.29 -11.78 1.69
CA GLU A 117 -8.84 -11.63 0.33
C GLU A 117 -7.72 -11.36 -0.70
N TRP A 118 -6.72 -10.56 -0.33
CA TRP A 118 -5.50 -10.36 -1.13
C TRP A 118 -4.76 -11.68 -1.42
N ASP A 119 -4.59 -12.54 -0.42
CA ASP A 119 -3.89 -13.82 -0.57
C ASP A 119 -4.69 -14.87 -1.35
N ALA A 120 -6.02 -14.80 -1.27
CA ALA A 120 -6.93 -15.69 -1.98
C ALA A 120 -7.01 -15.40 -3.49
N ASP A 121 -6.62 -14.18 -3.92
CA ASP A 121 -6.55 -13.75 -5.33
C ASP A 121 -5.34 -14.39 -6.06
N GLY A 122 -5.39 -15.72 -6.17
CA GLY A 122 -4.39 -16.62 -6.74
C GLY A 122 -4.26 -16.63 -8.27
N GLY A 123 -4.26 -15.47 -8.94
CA GLY A 123 -3.71 -15.38 -10.31
C GLY A 123 -4.60 -14.85 -11.43
N GLY A 124 -5.56 -13.96 -11.15
CA GLY A 124 -6.50 -13.44 -12.18
C GLY A 124 -6.27 -12.03 -12.72
N GLY A 125 -5.30 -11.27 -12.20
CA GLY A 125 -5.08 -9.88 -12.61
C GLY A 125 -3.75 -9.38 -12.07
N GLY A 126 -2.94 -8.74 -12.90
CA GLY A 126 -1.57 -8.34 -12.55
C GLY A 126 -1.46 -7.53 -11.25
N GLY A 127 -0.23 -7.32 -10.76
CA GLY A 127 0.04 -6.74 -9.44
C GLY A 127 -0.69 -5.43 -9.11
N CYS A 128 -1.04 -4.63 -10.13
CA CYS A 128 -1.87 -3.44 -9.98
C CYS A 128 -3.32 -3.75 -9.57
N ARG A 129 -3.98 -4.71 -10.23
CA ARG A 129 -5.35 -5.11 -9.90
C ARG A 129 -5.44 -5.68 -8.49
N ARG A 130 -4.43 -6.47 -8.09
CA ARG A 130 -4.37 -7.00 -6.73
C ARG A 130 -4.27 -5.88 -5.68
N ALA A 131 -3.42 -4.86 -5.93
CA ALA A 131 -3.31 -3.67 -5.09
C ALA A 131 -4.62 -2.90 -4.98
N TYR A 132 -5.32 -2.78 -6.10
CA TYR A 132 -6.65 -2.19 -6.11
C TYR A 132 -7.66 -3.01 -5.29
N ASN A 133 -7.73 -4.33 -5.47
CA ASN A 133 -8.69 -5.18 -4.75
C ASN A 133 -8.53 -5.08 -3.23
N PHE A 134 -7.29 -5.09 -2.73
CA PHE A 134 -7.02 -4.85 -1.31
C PHE A 134 -7.53 -3.47 -0.86
N PHE A 135 -7.19 -2.42 -1.61
CA PHE A 135 -7.64 -1.07 -1.28
C PHE A 135 -9.18 -0.95 -1.31
N ALA A 136 -9.84 -1.57 -2.30
CA ALA A 136 -11.28 -1.59 -2.43
C ALA A 136 -11.97 -2.34 -1.27
N CYS A 137 -11.37 -3.44 -0.80
CA CYS A 137 -11.85 -4.14 0.40
C CYS A 137 -11.86 -3.21 1.62
N ILE A 138 -10.77 -2.47 1.87
CA ILE A 138 -10.73 -1.49 2.97
C ILE A 138 -11.80 -0.41 2.79
N GLN A 139 -11.95 0.14 1.59
CA GLN A 139 -12.96 1.17 1.31
C GLN A 139 -14.41 0.66 1.37
N SER A 140 -14.64 -0.65 1.37
CA SER A 140 -15.96 -1.25 1.62
C SER A 140 -16.33 -1.34 3.10
N THR A 141 -15.35 -1.12 3.98
CA THR A 141 -15.56 -1.00 5.42
C THR A 141 -15.91 0.45 5.79
N GLU A 142 -16.14 0.71 7.06
CA GLU A 142 -16.26 2.09 7.58
C GLU A 142 -14.91 2.75 7.88
N TYR A 143 -13.80 2.04 7.64
CA TYR A 143 -12.45 2.48 7.98
C TYR A 143 -11.71 3.10 6.80
N ASP A 144 -10.88 4.10 7.12
CA ASP A 144 -10.00 4.77 6.18
C ASP A 144 -8.57 4.25 6.27
N LEU A 145 -7.89 4.17 5.12
CA LEU A 145 -6.47 3.81 5.07
C LEU A 145 -5.54 5.01 5.38
N PHE A 146 -6.00 6.26 5.20
CA PHE A 146 -5.20 7.48 5.35
C PHE A 146 -6.00 8.67 5.90
#